data_AF-A0A962Z019-F1
#
_entry.id   AF-A0A962Z019-F1
#
_cell.length_a   1.000
_cell.length_b   1.000
_cell.length_c   1.000
_cell.angle_alpha   90.00
_cell.angle_beta   90.00
_cell.angle_gamma   90.00
#
_symmetry.space_group_name_H-M   'P 1'
#
loop_
_entity.id
_entity.type
_entity.pdbx_description
1 polymer ?
#
loop_
_entity_poly.entity_id
_entity_poly.type
_entity_poly.pdbx_seq_one_letter_code
_entity_poly.pdbx_strand_id
1 'polypeptide(L)'
;MIALFELLCEDDWALSDLGRVSGMIGEPSIELLGAYLKDNGHSEFARVMALDGLAEVAKQCPECRDRVVQNIKDYMVRPDTSAPALNGLLLGQLIDLEAVELIDDIRRLFEKQCVDIGCAGDLEDVEIALGIRGVRSTPKPNYGVLNRIPPRPAENSDDLYAMIDYDLGRYGNDDSLLDAAELDGFIAVITCSPEMIPPSRWMPAIWGGDRQSPDWADINEARAFTQIVTVFYNQVTATLQNDEFEALFHEREVAGRTYYIVDDWCEGFLRGVHLWNPLSPSDSEVLEKCLSPIRLFTTHHENGALEAMTDDEVADKQAKIEPSVRRLYGYFREQLKPMNPVIRGVPKVGRNDSCPCGSGKKYKRCCLQ
;
A
#
# COMPACT_ATOMS: atom_id res chain seq x y z
N MET A 1 -20.22 21.31 31.25
CA MET A 1 -19.47 21.20 29.99
C MET A 1 -18.69 19.88 29.98
N ILE A 2 -17.65 19.70 30.81
CA ILE A 2 -16.85 18.45 30.86
C ILE A 2 -17.70 17.17 31.09
N ALA A 3 -18.78 17.25 31.86
CA ALA A 3 -19.72 16.13 32.04
C ALA A 3 -20.42 15.66 30.75
N LEU A 4 -20.31 16.40 29.65
CA LEU A 4 -20.86 16.03 28.35
C LEU A 4 -19.88 15.20 27.49
N PHE A 5 -18.61 15.12 27.85
CA PHE A 5 -17.60 14.45 27.03
C PHE A 5 -17.91 12.96 26.86
N GLU A 6 -18.26 12.26 27.94
CA GLU A 6 -18.68 10.84 27.86
C GLU A 6 -20.00 10.64 27.10
N LEU A 7 -20.86 11.66 27.07
CA LEU A 7 -22.17 11.55 26.40
C LEU A 7 -22.04 11.77 24.89
N LEU A 8 -21.02 12.50 24.45
CA LEU A 8 -20.91 13.03 23.10
C LEU A 8 -19.62 12.61 22.38
N CYS A 9 -18.81 11.73 22.98
CA CYS A 9 -17.57 11.24 22.36
C CYS A 9 -17.79 10.41 21.09
N GLU A 10 -19.02 9.94 20.84
CA GLU A 10 -19.42 9.24 19.61
C GLU A 10 -20.08 10.17 18.57
N ASP A 11 -20.25 11.47 18.88
CA ASP A 11 -20.84 12.46 17.97
C ASP A 11 -19.75 13.36 17.37
N ASP A 12 -19.41 13.11 16.10
CA ASP A 12 -18.35 13.82 15.37
C ASP A 12 -18.53 15.35 15.38
N TRP A 13 -19.77 15.85 15.47
CA TRP A 13 -20.05 17.27 15.48
C TRP A 13 -19.73 17.90 16.84
N ALA A 14 -20.02 17.17 17.93
CA ALA A 14 -19.78 17.62 19.29
C ALA A 14 -18.29 17.70 19.67
N LEU A 15 -17.43 16.90 19.03
CA LEU A 15 -15.97 16.92 19.23
C LEU A 15 -15.39 18.32 18.98
N SER A 16 -15.73 18.91 17.83
CA SER A 16 -15.17 20.21 17.43
C SER A 16 -15.73 21.40 18.25
N ASP A 17 -17.03 21.37 18.55
CA ASP A 17 -17.71 22.49 19.22
C ASP A 17 -17.35 22.58 20.70
N LEU A 18 -17.23 21.44 21.40
CA LEU A 18 -16.88 21.43 22.82
C LEU A 18 -15.41 21.82 23.09
N GLY A 19 -14.51 21.44 22.20
CA GLY A 19 -13.12 21.93 22.21
C GLY A 19 -13.09 23.45 22.07
N ARG A 20 -13.81 23.99 21.09
CA ARG A 20 -13.90 25.44 20.87
C ARG A 20 -14.50 26.20 22.06
N VAL A 21 -15.56 25.65 22.68
CA VAL A 21 -16.15 26.23 23.92
C VAL A 21 -15.13 26.25 25.05
N SER A 22 -14.31 25.19 25.19
CA SER A 22 -13.21 25.17 26.16
C SER A 22 -12.21 26.29 25.91
N GLY A 23 -11.83 26.50 24.65
CA GLY A 23 -11.00 27.63 24.25
C GLY A 23 -11.60 28.99 24.59
N MET A 24 -12.91 29.17 24.40
CA MET A 24 -13.63 30.39 24.78
C MET A 24 -13.68 30.62 26.29
N ILE A 25 -13.67 29.56 27.11
CA ILE A 25 -13.55 29.67 28.57
C ILE A 25 -12.12 30.11 28.94
N GLY A 26 -11.12 29.60 28.23
CA GLY A 26 -9.72 29.98 28.38
C GLY A 26 -9.06 29.38 29.62
N GLU A 27 -8.14 30.15 30.22
CA GLU A 27 -7.29 29.75 31.36
C GLU A 27 -7.99 28.95 32.48
N PRO A 28 -9.20 29.32 32.94
CA PRO A 28 -9.87 28.60 34.04
C PRO A 28 -10.21 27.13 33.74
N SER A 29 -10.22 26.74 32.46
CA SER A 29 -10.54 25.36 32.06
C SER A 29 -9.33 24.42 32.08
N ILE A 30 -8.10 24.94 32.08
CA ILE A 30 -6.86 24.17 31.86
C ILE A 30 -6.70 23.06 32.89
N GLU A 31 -6.80 23.37 34.19
CA GLU A 31 -6.57 22.37 35.25
C GLU A 31 -7.64 21.27 35.24
N LEU A 32 -8.88 21.63 34.89
CA LEU A 32 -9.98 20.67 34.82
C LEU A 32 -9.82 19.72 33.62
N LEU A 33 -9.46 20.25 32.45
CA LEU A 33 -9.21 19.45 31.25
C LEU A 33 -7.96 18.58 31.43
N GLY A 34 -6.90 19.12 32.03
CA GLY A 34 -5.69 18.37 32.36
C GLY A 34 -5.96 17.23 33.34
N ALA A 35 -6.75 17.47 34.39
CA ALA A 35 -7.17 16.41 35.31
C ALA A 35 -8.00 15.33 34.61
N TYR A 36 -8.92 15.74 33.72
CA TYR A 36 -9.74 14.83 32.93
C TYR A 36 -8.91 13.96 31.98
N LEU A 37 -7.95 14.56 31.26
CA LEU A 37 -6.99 13.85 30.41
C LEU A 37 -6.21 12.78 31.20
N LYS A 38 -5.87 13.04 32.46
CA LYS A 38 -5.07 12.15 33.32
C LYS A 38 -5.88 11.02 33.99
N ASP A 39 -7.21 11.03 33.90
CA ASP A 39 -8.07 10.03 34.54
C ASP A 39 -8.39 8.86 33.59
N ASN A 40 -7.76 7.70 33.83
CA ASN A 40 -7.98 6.48 33.05
C ASN A 40 -9.36 5.83 33.32
N GLY A 41 -10.18 6.38 34.23
CA GLY A 41 -11.57 5.98 34.39
C GLY A 41 -12.48 6.47 33.27
N HIS A 42 -12.03 7.44 32.47
CA HIS A 42 -12.74 7.97 31.31
C HIS A 42 -12.39 7.22 30.01
N SER A 43 -13.33 7.20 29.08
CA SER A 43 -13.09 6.62 27.75
C SER A 43 -11.96 7.33 27.02
N GLU A 44 -11.24 6.60 26.15
CA GLU A 44 -10.15 7.14 25.33
C GLU A 44 -10.60 8.38 24.56
N PHE A 45 -11.75 8.30 23.88
CA PHE A 45 -12.29 9.39 23.07
C PHE A 45 -12.74 10.61 23.90
N ALA A 46 -13.34 10.41 25.08
CA ALA A 46 -13.67 11.54 25.96
C ALA A 46 -12.40 12.27 26.44
N ARG A 47 -11.29 11.56 26.64
CA ARG A 47 -10.00 12.17 27.00
C ARG A 47 -9.36 12.89 25.82
N VAL A 48 -9.54 12.40 24.59
CA VAL A 48 -9.18 13.13 23.36
C VAL A 48 -9.91 14.48 23.31
N MET A 49 -11.20 14.54 23.66
CA MET A 49 -11.93 15.82 23.73
C MET A 49 -11.32 16.80 24.74
N ALA A 50 -10.84 16.29 25.88
CA ALA A 50 -10.16 17.13 26.88
C ALA A 50 -8.82 17.65 26.37
N LEU A 51 -8.07 16.80 25.66
CA LEU A 51 -6.83 17.17 24.99
C LEU A 51 -7.06 18.23 23.89
N ASP A 52 -8.09 18.07 23.06
CA ASP A 52 -8.45 19.06 22.03
C ASP A 52 -8.89 20.37 22.68
N GLY A 53 -9.66 20.31 23.77
CA GLY A 53 -10.03 21.49 24.55
C GLY A 53 -8.80 22.24 25.10
N LEU A 54 -7.78 21.52 25.59
CA LEU A 54 -6.52 22.12 26.02
C LEU A 54 -5.80 22.84 24.86
N ALA A 55 -5.72 22.19 23.69
CA ALA A 55 -5.10 22.79 22.51
C ALA A 55 -5.86 24.05 22.03
N GLU A 56 -7.20 24.02 22.03
CA GLU A 56 -8.03 25.19 21.70
C GLU A 56 -7.86 26.34 22.70
N VAL A 57 -7.64 26.05 23.98
CA VAL A 57 -7.28 27.08 24.96
C VAL A 57 -5.95 27.74 24.60
N ALA A 58 -4.92 26.97 24.24
CA ALA A 58 -3.63 27.54 23.84
C ALA A 58 -3.71 28.35 22.53
N LYS A 59 -4.56 27.92 21.58
CA LYS A 59 -4.81 28.65 20.32
C LYS A 59 -5.49 30.00 20.54
N GLN A 60 -6.47 30.06 21.45
CA GLN A 60 -7.23 31.28 21.74
C GLN A 60 -6.58 32.18 22.81
N CYS A 61 -5.77 31.60 23.69
CA CYS A 61 -4.98 32.25 24.74
C CYS A 61 -3.49 31.86 24.60
N PRO A 62 -2.71 32.51 23.71
CA PRO A 62 -1.30 32.16 23.51
C PRO A 62 -0.44 32.27 24.78
N GLU A 63 -0.78 33.17 25.70
CA GLU A 63 -0.13 33.29 27.01
C GLU A 63 -0.38 32.08 27.93
N CYS A 64 -1.42 31.29 27.64
CA CYS A 64 -1.75 30.06 28.34
C CYS A 64 -0.96 28.83 27.81
N ARG A 65 -0.27 28.95 26.66
CA ARG A 65 0.40 27.82 25.97
C ARG A 65 1.27 27.00 26.91
N ASP A 66 2.18 27.65 27.65
CA ASP A 66 3.13 26.94 28.51
C ASP A 66 2.44 26.11 29.60
N ARG A 67 1.29 26.58 30.11
CA ARG A 67 0.50 25.84 31.10
C ARG A 67 -0.25 24.66 30.49
N VAL A 68 -0.72 24.81 29.25
CA VAL A 68 -1.32 23.71 28.48
C VAL A 68 -0.27 22.64 28.20
N VAL A 69 0.89 23.02 27.66
CA VAL A 69 2.01 22.12 27.37
C VAL A 69 2.48 21.43 28.64
N GLN A 70 2.53 22.12 29.78
CA GLN A 70 2.87 21.50 31.07
C GLN A 70 1.84 20.43 31.50
N ASN A 71 0.55 20.65 31.26
CA ASN A 71 -0.48 19.64 31.56
C ASN A 71 -0.35 18.39 30.68
N ILE A 72 -0.01 18.58 29.40
CA ILE A 72 0.26 17.47 28.46
C ILE A 72 1.54 16.73 28.91
N LYS A 73 2.59 17.45 29.27
CA LYS A 73 3.82 16.86 29.82
C LYS A 73 3.56 16.02 31.06
N ASP A 74 2.75 16.52 31.99
CA ASP A 74 2.40 15.79 33.22
C ASP A 74 1.71 14.44 32.92
N TYR A 75 0.87 14.39 31.89
CA TYR A 75 0.29 13.14 31.39
C TYR A 75 1.39 12.20 30.84
N MET A 76 2.30 12.71 30.01
CA MET A 76 3.38 11.92 29.40
C MET A 76 4.37 11.31 30.41
N VAL A 77 4.40 11.77 31.67
CA VAL A 77 5.19 11.13 32.73
C VAL A 77 4.71 9.69 32.98
N ARG A 78 3.40 9.44 32.89
CA ARG A 78 2.77 8.12 33.04
C ARG A 78 1.61 8.01 32.04
N PRO A 79 1.92 7.86 30.75
CA PRO A 79 0.90 7.80 29.72
C PRO A 79 0.06 6.53 29.89
N ASP A 80 -1.16 6.57 29.37
CA ASP A 80 -1.99 5.38 29.31
C ASP A 80 -1.54 4.51 28.15
N THR A 81 -0.82 3.43 28.46
CA THR A 81 -0.27 2.53 27.43
C THR A 81 -1.33 1.71 26.72
N SER A 82 -2.58 1.71 27.21
CA SER A 82 -3.71 1.03 26.60
C SER A 82 -4.51 1.89 25.63
N ALA A 83 -4.18 3.19 25.53
CA ALA A 83 -4.86 4.19 24.69
C ALA A 83 -3.92 4.76 23.61
N PRO A 84 -3.54 3.95 22.60
CA PRO A 84 -2.56 4.36 21.60
C PRO A 84 -3.05 5.51 20.70
N ALA A 85 -4.35 5.59 20.41
CA ALA A 85 -4.91 6.67 19.58
C ALA A 85 -4.87 8.01 20.34
N LEU A 86 -5.18 8.02 21.63
CA LEU A 86 -4.99 9.21 22.49
C LEU A 86 -3.53 9.67 22.48
N ASN A 87 -2.58 8.75 22.63
CA ASN A 87 -1.15 9.09 22.62
C ASN A 87 -0.69 9.61 21.24
N GLY A 88 -1.21 9.06 20.14
CA GLY A 88 -0.96 9.53 18.78
C GLY A 88 -1.51 10.92 18.53
N LEU A 89 -2.78 11.17 18.87
CA LEU A 89 -3.42 12.48 18.73
C LEU A 89 -2.78 13.56 19.61
N LEU A 90 -2.29 13.17 20.79
CA LEU A 90 -1.49 14.05 21.66
C LEU A 90 -0.24 14.58 20.96
N LEU A 91 0.46 13.74 20.18
CA LEU A 91 1.62 14.20 19.41
C LEU A 91 1.21 15.20 18.32
N GLY A 92 0.07 14.99 17.67
CA GLY A 92 -0.50 15.97 16.74
C GLY A 92 -0.72 17.34 17.39
N GLN A 93 -1.31 17.36 18.59
CA GLN A 93 -1.51 18.62 19.33
C GLN A 93 -0.16 19.25 19.76
N LEU A 94 0.85 18.48 20.12
CA LEU A 94 2.18 19.02 20.43
C LEU A 94 2.88 19.61 19.21
N ILE A 95 2.67 19.05 18.02
CA ILE A 95 3.15 19.61 16.74
C ILE A 95 2.46 20.95 16.48
N ASP A 96 1.13 21.00 16.57
CA ASP A 96 0.34 22.22 16.36
C ASP A 96 0.72 23.35 17.34
N LEU A 97 1.12 22.99 18.57
CA LEU A 97 1.58 23.93 19.60
C LEU A 97 3.07 24.26 19.49
N GLU A 98 3.79 23.72 18.50
CA GLU A 98 5.24 23.88 18.34
C GLU A 98 6.01 23.54 19.63
N ALA A 99 5.64 22.46 20.32
CA ALA A 99 6.16 22.08 21.64
C ALA A 99 7.55 21.42 21.60
N VAL A 100 8.52 22.11 20.99
CA VAL A 100 9.91 21.64 20.80
C VAL A 100 10.59 21.30 22.13
N GLU A 101 10.22 21.98 23.21
CA GLU A 101 10.73 21.76 24.57
C GLU A 101 10.40 20.37 25.14
N LEU A 102 9.45 19.63 24.55
CA LEU A 102 9.06 18.30 24.99
C LEU A 102 9.70 17.17 24.17
N ILE A 103 10.68 17.44 23.31
CA ILE A 103 11.20 16.40 22.41
C ILE A 103 11.74 15.14 23.14
N ASP A 104 12.39 15.32 24.29
CA ASP A 104 12.88 14.17 25.07
C ASP A 104 11.74 13.40 25.76
N ASP A 105 10.63 14.08 26.10
CA ASP A 105 9.42 13.43 26.59
C ASP A 105 8.73 12.64 25.46
N ILE A 106 8.70 13.20 24.24
CA ILE A 106 8.17 12.54 23.03
C ILE A 106 8.97 11.27 22.72
N ARG A 107 10.31 11.35 22.70
CA ARG A 107 11.18 10.18 22.49
C ARG A 107 10.90 9.07 23.52
N ARG A 108 10.76 9.43 24.80
CA ARG A 108 10.38 8.49 25.88
C ARG A 108 8.99 7.89 25.69
N LEU A 109 8.05 8.63 25.09
CA LEU A 109 6.72 8.11 24.77
C LEU A 109 6.79 7.04 23.68
N PHE A 110 7.57 7.28 22.61
CA PHE A 110 7.81 6.29 21.56
C PHE A 110 8.52 5.02 22.07
N GLU A 111 9.48 5.16 23.00
CA GLU A 111 10.15 4.02 23.65
C GLU A 111 9.19 3.06 24.36
N LYS A 112 8.01 3.55 24.78
CA LYS A 112 6.98 2.74 25.43
C LYS A 112 6.12 1.93 24.46
N GLN A 113 6.29 2.12 23.15
CA GLN A 113 5.53 1.44 22.10
C GLN A 113 4.01 1.56 22.29
N CYS A 114 3.55 2.73 22.75
CA CYS A 114 2.14 2.98 23.05
C CYS A 114 1.55 4.14 22.24
N VAL A 115 2.11 4.42 21.07
CA VAL A 115 1.69 5.51 20.18
C VAL A 115 1.11 4.89 18.92
N ASP A 116 -0.12 5.26 18.58
CA ASP A 116 -0.65 5.07 17.24
C ASP A 116 0.04 6.06 16.28
N ILE A 117 0.96 5.52 15.48
CA ILE A 117 1.71 6.30 14.50
C ILE A 117 0.87 6.67 13.27
N GLY A 118 -0.30 6.09 13.07
CA GLY A 118 -1.28 6.50 12.07
C GLY A 118 -1.88 7.88 12.35
N CYS A 119 -1.82 8.38 13.60
CA CYS A 119 -2.35 9.69 13.96
C CYS A 119 -1.41 10.86 13.58
N ALA A 120 -0.14 10.77 13.98
CA ALA A 120 0.82 11.88 13.88
C ALA A 120 2.14 11.50 13.18
N GLY A 121 2.23 10.29 12.63
CA GLY A 121 3.46 9.73 12.10
C GLY A 121 4.33 9.07 13.17
N ASP A 122 5.48 8.53 12.73
CA ASP A 122 6.50 8.00 13.63
C ASP A 122 7.39 9.09 14.24
N LEU A 123 8.38 8.70 15.06
CA LEU A 123 9.25 9.64 15.76
C LEU A 123 9.99 10.59 14.80
N GLU A 124 10.42 10.10 13.63
CA GLU A 124 11.14 10.94 12.69
C GLU A 124 10.22 11.99 12.05
N ASP A 125 8.96 11.63 11.77
CA ASP A 125 7.98 12.61 11.27
C ASP A 125 7.68 13.68 12.31
N VAL A 126 7.51 13.31 13.58
CA VAL A 126 7.32 14.28 14.67
C VAL A 126 8.55 15.17 14.84
N GLU A 127 9.76 14.61 14.78
CA GLU A 127 11.01 15.39 14.84
C GLU A 127 11.17 16.35 13.65
N ILE A 128 10.74 15.96 12.45
CA ILE A 128 10.75 16.82 11.26
C ILE A 128 9.70 17.92 11.38
N ALA A 129 8.48 17.59 11.81
CA ALA A 129 7.40 18.55 11.99
C ALA A 129 7.75 19.63 13.03
N LEU A 130 8.45 19.25 14.10
CA LEU A 130 8.97 20.16 15.12
C LEU A 130 10.28 20.87 14.73
N GLY A 131 10.81 20.64 13.52
CA GLY A 131 12.05 21.27 13.03
C GLY A 131 13.33 20.82 13.73
N ILE A 132 13.29 19.72 14.50
CA ILE A 132 14.45 19.12 15.17
C ILE A 132 15.31 18.33 14.18
N ARG A 133 14.67 17.68 13.20
CA ARG A 133 15.31 16.86 12.17
C ARG A 133 15.06 17.49 10.80
N GLY A 134 16.11 17.54 9.97
CA GLY A 134 16.01 18.07 8.61
C GLY A 134 15.54 17.04 7.58
N VAL A 135 15.99 15.79 7.69
CA VAL A 135 15.70 14.71 6.73
C VAL A 135 15.56 13.39 7.45
N ARG A 136 14.70 12.50 6.95
CA ARG A 136 14.56 11.14 7.47
C ARG A 136 15.83 10.32 7.28
N SER A 137 16.14 9.45 8.24
CA SER A 137 17.17 8.41 8.15
C SER A 137 16.60 7.01 7.92
N THR A 138 15.33 6.80 8.23
CA THR A 138 14.62 5.54 7.97
C THR A 138 13.60 5.68 6.83
N PRO A 139 13.30 4.58 6.09
CA PRO A 139 12.15 4.54 5.20
C PRO A 139 10.88 4.99 5.93
N LYS A 140 10.01 5.72 5.23
CA LYS A 140 8.77 6.21 5.82
C LYS A 140 7.76 5.05 5.98
N PRO A 141 7.22 4.80 7.19
CA PRO A 141 6.21 3.77 7.40
C PRO A 141 4.92 4.01 6.62
N ASN A 142 4.27 2.93 6.18
CA ASN A 142 2.93 3.03 5.56
C ASN A 142 1.83 3.19 6.63
N TYR A 143 1.47 4.44 6.92
CA TYR A 143 0.47 4.79 7.93
C TYR A 143 -0.96 4.32 7.61
N GLY A 144 -1.27 4.11 6.32
CA GLY A 144 -2.60 3.68 5.88
C GLY A 144 -2.96 2.26 6.35
N VAL A 145 -1.96 1.42 6.64
CA VAL A 145 -2.16 0.02 7.00
C VAL A 145 -1.98 -0.24 8.51
N LEU A 146 -1.21 0.58 9.22
CA LEU A 146 -0.83 0.38 10.63
C LEU A 146 -2.01 0.32 11.63
N ASN A 147 -3.09 1.08 11.37
CA ASN A 147 -4.31 1.04 12.20
C ASN A 147 -5.26 -0.11 11.89
N ARG A 148 -4.87 -0.98 10.97
CA ARG A 148 -5.67 -2.11 10.52
C ARG A 148 -4.88 -3.41 10.44
N ILE A 149 -3.66 -3.49 10.96
CA ILE A 149 -2.91 -4.76 10.90
C ILE A 149 -3.50 -5.72 11.95
N PRO A 150 -4.33 -6.71 11.57
CA PRO A 150 -4.77 -7.74 12.51
C PRO A 150 -3.56 -8.48 13.06
N PRO A 151 -3.67 -9.19 14.20
CA PRO A 151 -2.62 -10.11 14.60
C PRO A 151 -2.25 -11.02 13.43
N ARG A 152 -0.95 -11.28 13.25
CA ARG A 152 -0.45 -12.15 12.16
C ARG A 152 -1.30 -13.41 12.14
N PRO A 153 -1.91 -13.77 11.00
CA PRO A 153 -2.63 -15.03 10.90
C PRO A 153 -1.68 -16.17 11.30
N ALA A 154 -2.23 -17.24 11.86
CA ALA A 154 -1.40 -18.35 12.33
C ALA A 154 -0.54 -18.89 11.17
N GLU A 155 0.70 -19.34 11.43
CA GLU A 155 1.62 -19.83 10.39
C GLU A 155 1.04 -20.98 9.53
N ASN A 156 0.01 -21.66 10.04
CA ASN A 156 -0.75 -22.72 9.37
C ASN A 156 -2.09 -22.25 8.79
N SER A 157 -2.30 -20.94 8.65
CA SER A 157 -3.46 -20.37 7.96
C SER A 157 -3.37 -20.68 6.48
N ASP A 158 -4.43 -21.26 5.91
CA ASP A 158 -4.56 -21.47 4.46
C ASP A 158 -4.95 -20.16 3.72
N ASP A 159 -5.22 -19.09 4.47
CA ASP A 159 -5.57 -17.78 3.92
C ASP A 159 -4.30 -17.01 3.53
N LEU A 160 -3.83 -17.27 2.31
CA LEU A 160 -2.65 -16.62 1.74
C LEU A 160 -2.84 -15.11 1.58
N TYR A 161 -4.05 -14.63 1.31
CA TYR A 161 -4.34 -13.22 1.10
C TYR A 161 -4.14 -12.42 2.38
N ALA A 162 -4.74 -12.90 3.49
CA ALA A 162 -4.56 -12.27 4.79
C ALA A 162 -3.09 -12.24 5.26
N MET A 163 -2.30 -13.26 4.88
CA MET A 163 -0.85 -13.29 5.17
C MET A 163 -0.07 -12.27 4.35
N ILE A 164 -0.40 -12.12 3.05
CA ILE A 164 0.21 -11.11 2.17
C ILE A 164 -0.14 -9.71 2.68
N ASP A 165 -1.41 -9.45 2.98
CA ASP A 165 -1.88 -8.16 3.50
C ASP A 165 -1.17 -7.79 4.81
N TYR A 166 -1.02 -8.77 5.71
CA TYR A 166 -0.29 -8.58 6.96
C TYR A 166 1.17 -8.19 6.70
N ASP A 167 1.88 -8.94 5.86
CA ASP A 167 3.30 -8.70 5.61
C ASP A 167 3.52 -7.38 4.84
N LEU A 168 2.69 -7.06 3.84
CA LEU A 168 2.72 -5.77 3.13
C LEU A 168 2.39 -4.61 4.05
N GLY A 169 1.42 -4.75 4.95
CA GLY A 169 1.08 -3.73 5.93
C GLY A 169 2.17 -3.50 6.98
N ARG A 170 2.81 -4.58 7.43
CA ARG A 170 3.84 -4.54 8.47
C ARG A 170 5.18 -4.01 7.95
N TYR A 171 5.57 -4.42 6.76
CA TYR A 171 6.89 -4.15 6.18
C TYR A 171 6.86 -3.11 5.05
N GLY A 172 5.68 -2.71 4.61
CA GLY A 172 5.51 -1.77 3.51
C GLY A 172 5.85 -0.32 3.87
N ASN A 173 6.10 0.45 2.81
CA ASN A 173 6.29 1.89 2.83
C ASN A 173 5.37 2.54 1.77
N ASP A 174 5.43 3.86 1.62
CA ASP A 174 4.59 4.60 0.65
C ASP A 174 4.80 4.16 -0.82
N ASP A 175 5.95 3.58 -1.15
CA ASP A 175 6.27 3.04 -2.49
C ASP A 175 5.96 1.53 -2.61
N SER A 176 5.53 0.85 -1.55
CA SER A 176 5.17 -0.58 -1.60
C SER A 176 3.81 -0.82 -2.27
N LEU A 177 3.55 -2.05 -2.72
CA LEU A 177 2.18 -2.51 -2.95
C LEU A 177 1.43 -2.53 -1.61
N LEU A 178 0.15 -2.21 -1.63
CA LEU A 178 -0.71 -2.01 -0.47
C LEU A 178 -1.18 -3.35 0.11
N ASP A 179 -1.67 -4.25 -0.74
CA ASP A 179 -2.31 -5.49 -0.33
C ASP A 179 -2.24 -6.60 -1.39
N ALA A 180 -2.91 -7.72 -1.12
CA ALA A 180 -2.99 -8.87 -2.00
C ALA A 180 -3.73 -8.56 -3.31
N ALA A 181 -4.71 -7.65 -3.32
CA ALA A 181 -5.43 -7.27 -4.54
C ALA A 181 -4.52 -6.47 -5.48
N GLU A 182 -3.73 -5.52 -4.96
CA GLU A 182 -2.71 -4.82 -5.74
C GLU A 182 -1.62 -5.79 -6.23
N LEU A 183 -1.18 -6.72 -5.38
CA LEU A 183 -0.22 -7.77 -5.78
C LEU A 183 -0.77 -8.70 -6.87
N ASP A 184 -2.06 -9.04 -6.84
CA ASP A 184 -2.72 -9.85 -7.87
C ASP A 184 -2.63 -9.17 -9.24
N GLY A 185 -3.03 -7.89 -9.31
CA GLY A 185 -2.96 -7.11 -10.54
C GLY A 185 -1.54 -6.94 -11.07
N PHE A 186 -0.59 -6.69 -10.16
CA PHE A 186 0.84 -6.65 -10.47
C PHE A 186 1.33 -7.97 -11.07
N ILE A 187 1.03 -9.12 -10.44
CA ILE A 187 1.44 -10.44 -10.92
C ILE A 187 0.76 -10.80 -12.25
N ALA A 188 -0.53 -10.46 -12.42
CA ALA A 188 -1.28 -10.73 -13.64
C ALA A 188 -0.59 -10.09 -14.85
N VAL A 189 -0.15 -8.83 -14.73
CA VAL A 189 0.55 -8.17 -15.83
C VAL A 189 1.99 -8.65 -16.02
N ILE A 190 2.70 -9.05 -14.96
CA ILE A 190 4.02 -9.70 -15.10
C ILE A 190 3.88 -10.99 -15.92
N THR A 191 2.80 -11.74 -15.70
CA THR A 191 2.48 -12.96 -16.45
C THR A 191 2.10 -12.67 -17.91
N CYS A 192 1.50 -11.50 -18.18
CA CYS A 192 1.18 -11.03 -19.52
C CYS A 192 2.39 -10.53 -20.32
N SER A 193 3.55 -10.35 -19.68
CA SER A 193 4.70 -9.71 -20.31
C SER A 193 5.19 -10.48 -21.56
N PRO A 194 5.58 -9.79 -22.64
CA PRO A 194 6.15 -10.44 -23.83
C PRO A 194 7.49 -11.13 -23.53
N GLU A 195 8.18 -10.74 -22.48
CA GLU A 195 9.46 -11.32 -22.06
C GLU A 195 9.39 -11.70 -20.58
N MET A 196 10.09 -12.79 -20.20
CA MET A 196 10.16 -13.19 -18.80
C MET A 196 10.86 -12.12 -17.97
N ILE A 197 10.16 -11.58 -16.97
CA ILE A 197 10.73 -10.67 -15.98
C ILE A 197 11.25 -11.53 -14.81
N PRO A 198 12.56 -11.52 -14.53
CA PRO A 198 13.12 -12.39 -13.49
C PRO A 198 12.65 -11.97 -12.09
N PRO A 199 12.51 -12.92 -11.13
CA PRO A 199 12.16 -12.60 -9.75
C PRO A 199 13.05 -11.54 -9.10
N SER A 200 14.34 -11.51 -9.45
CA SER A 200 15.28 -10.49 -8.99
C SER A 200 14.94 -9.06 -9.43
N ARG A 201 14.01 -8.89 -10.39
CA ARG A 201 13.55 -7.58 -10.86
C ARG A 201 12.16 -7.23 -10.32
N TRP A 202 11.21 -8.18 -10.32
CA TRP A 202 9.84 -7.88 -9.90
C TRP A 202 9.60 -8.05 -8.40
N MET A 203 10.32 -8.94 -7.69
CA MET A 203 10.16 -9.08 -6.24
C MET A 203 10.57 -7.82 -5.47
N PRO A 204 11.70 -7.15 -5.77
CA PRO A 204 12.03 -5.89 -5.10
C PRO A 204 11.03 -4.77 -5.44
N ALA A 205 10.45 -4.80 -6.64
CA ALA A 205 9.48 -3.79 -7.07
C ALA A 205 8.16 -3.82 -6.28
N ILE A 206 7.85 -4.95 -5.61
CA ILE A 206 6.75 -5.03 -4.63
C ILE A 206 6.92 -3.97 -3.54
N TRP A 207 8.16 -3.64 -3.18
CA TRP A 207 8.48 -2.71 -2.11
C TRP A 207 8.83 -1.29 -2.59
N GLY A 208 8.72 -1.03 -3.89
CA GLY A 208 9.21 0.21 -4.52
C GLY A 208 10.64 0.12 -5.08
N GLY A 209 11.29 -1.05 -4.97
CA GLY A 209 12.62 -1.32 -5.53
C GLY A 209 13.62 -1.87 -4.51
N ASP A 210 14.86 -2.13 -4.97
CA ASP A 210 15.91 -2.73 -4.14
C ASP A 210 16.26 -1.91 -2.89
N ARG A 211 16.16 -0.57 -2.97
CA ARG A 211 16.52 0.32 -1.84
C ARG A 211 15.40 0.47 -0.82
N GLN A 212 14.18 0.12 -1.22
CA GLN A 212 12.97 0.23 -0.42
C GLN A 212 12.51 -1.14 0.10
N SER A 213 13.22 -2.20 -0.26
CA SER A 213 13.01 -3.53 0.29
C SER A 213 13.14 -3.52 1.81
N PRO A 214 12.27 -4.25 2.54
CA PRO A 214 12.15 -4.10 3.97
C PRO A 214 13.34 -4.66 4.74
N ASP A 215 13.63 -4.01 5.86
CA ASP A 215 14.49 -4.56 6.90
C ASP A 215 13.68 -5.57 7.72
N TRP A 216 13.68 -6.82 7.24
CA TRP A 216 12.99 -7.93 7.90
C TRP A 216 13.47 -8.11 9.34
N ALA A 217 12.54 -8.42 10.26
CA ALA A 217 12.89 -8.69 11.65
C ALA A 217 13.86 -9.89 11.78
N ASP A 218 13.64 -10.92 10.96
CA ASP A 218 14.58 -12.01 10.78
C ASP A 218 14.52 -12.64 9.37
N ILE A 219 15.49 -13.53 9.09
CA ILE A 219 15.61 -14.20 7.79
C ILE A 219 14.47 -15.21 7.51
N ASN A 220 13.80 -15.73 8.53
CA ASN A 220 12.69 -16.66 8.35
C ASN A 220 11.45 -15.92 7.87
N GLU A 221 11.19 -14.71 8.35
CA GLU A 221 10.08 -13.89 7.85
C GLU A 221 10.28 -13.49 6.39
N ALA A 222 11.49 -13.07 6.01
CA ALA A 222 11.83 -12.81 4.61
C ALA A 222 11.58 -14.02 3.71
N ARG A 223 11.95 -15.22 4.19
CA ARG A 223 11.72 -16.49 3.48
C ARG A 223 10.23 -16.84 3.41
N ALA A 224 9.48 -16.63 4.48
CA ALA A 224 8.05 -16.92 4.54
C ALA A 224 7.29 -16.06 3.53
N PHE A 225 7.53 -14.74 3.52
CA PHE A 225 6.95 -13.84 2.53
C PHE A 225 7.30 -14.26 1.10
N THR A 226 8.58 -14.55 0.84
CA THR A 226 9.04 -15.00 -0.48
C THR A 226 8.32 -16.28 -0.93
N GLN A 227 8.10 -17.23 -0.02
CA GLN A 227 7.40 -18.48 -0.31
C GLN A 227 5.92 -18.22 -0.64
N ILE A 228 5.24 -17.41 0.17
CA ILE A 228 3.83 -17.07 -0.02
C ILE A 228 3.62 -16.35 -1.35
N VAL A 229 4.42 -15.32 -1.64
CA VAL A 229 4.37 -14.59 -2.92
C VAL A 229 4.68 -15.50 -4.11
N THR A 230 5.59 -16.46 -3.96
CA THR A 230 5.89 -17.44 -5.02
C THR A 230 4.71 -18.38 -5.27
N VAL A 231 4.03 -18.85 -4.21
CA VAL A 231 2.82 -19.67 -4.34
C VAL A 231 1.74 -18.86 -5.04
N PHE A 232 1.52 -17.62 -4.61
CA PHE A 232 0.52 -16.73 -5.19
C PHE A 232 0.80 -16.42 -6.67
N TYR A 233 2.05 -16.11 -7.01
CA TYR A 233 2.50 -15.96 -8.40
C TYR A 233 2.14 -17.16 -9.28
N ASN A 234 2.39 -18.38 -8.78
CA ASN A 234 2.08 -19.59 -9.52
C ASN A 234 0.58 -19.82 -9.68
N GLN A 235 -0.24 -19.44 -8.68
CA GLN A 235 -1.70 -19.53 -8.76
C GLN A 235 -2.24 -18.61 -9.85
N VAL A 236 -1.91 -17.31 -9.82
CA VAL A 236 -2.33 -16.34 -10.83
C VAL A 236 -1.82 -16.73 -12.23
N THR A 237 -0.59 -17.23 -12.32
CA THR A 237 -0.04 -17.72 -13.59
C THR A 237 -0.84 -18.90 -14.14
N ALA A 238 -1.25 -19.84 -13.28
CA ALA A 238 -2.01 -21.01 -13.68
C ALA A 238 -3.42 -20.65 -14.19
N THR A 239 -4.11 -19.71 -13.54
CA THR A 239 -5.45 -19.27 -13.98
C THR A 239 -5.40 -18.63 -15.37
N LEU A 240 -4.40 -17.78 -15.65
CA LEU A 240 -4.18 -17.23 -17.00
C LEU A 240 -3.84 -18.31 -18.03
N GLN A 241 -3.00 -19.28 -17.67
CA GLN A 241 -2.62 -20.38 -18.57
C GLN A 241 -3.81 -21.28 -18.95
N ASN A 242 -4.75 -21.47 -18.03
CA ASN A 242 -5.92 -22.33 -18.22
C ASN A 242 -7.15 -21.60 -18.78
N ASP A 243 -7.05 -20.30 -19.07
CA ASP A 243 -8.17 -19.43 -19.47
C ASP A 243 -9.28 -19.32 -18.40
N GLU A 244 -8.88 -19.43 -17.13
CA GLU A 244 -9.73 -19.37 -15.92
C GLU A 244 -9.38 -18.15 -15.05
N PHE A 245 -8.70 -17.15 -15.62
CA PHE A 245 -8.29 -15.95 -14.88
C PHE A 245 -9.49 -15.22 -14.29
N GLU A 246 -9.47 -14.96 -12.99
CA GLU A 246 -10.41 -14.09 -12.27
C GLU A 246 -9.56 -13.12 -11.45
N ALA A 247 -9.92 -11.84 -11.44
CA ALA A 247 -9.15 -10.83 -10.72
C ALA A 247 -9.54 -10.81 -9.24
N LEU A 248 -8.55 -10.65 -8.35
CA LEU A 248 -8.81 -10.46 -6.93
C LEU A 248 -9.24 -9.02 -6.66
N PHE A 249 -10.55 -8.77 -6.63
CA PHE A 249 -11.14 -7.48 -6.28
C PHE A 249 -11.60 -7.46 -4.83
N HIS A 250 -11.52 -6.29 -4.21
CA HIS A 250 -12.15 -6.05 -2.91
C HIS A 250 -13.66 -5.96 -3.07
N GLU A 251 -14.39 -6.38 -2.03
CA GLU A 251 -15.83 -6.38 -2.01
C GLU A 251 -16.37 -5.58 -0.83
N ARG A 252 -17.44 -4.83 -1.07
CA ARG A 252 -18.19 -4.14 -0.02
C ARG A 252 -19.68 -4.42 -0.17
N GLU A 253 -20.30 -4.95 0.87
CA GLU A 253 -21.76 -5.12 0.91
C GLU A 253 -22.43 -3.86 1.46
N VAL A 254 -23.36 -3.28 0.70
CA VAL A 254 -24.17 -2.14 1.11
C VAL A 254 -25.64 -2.45 0.81
N ALA A 255 -26.48 -2.48 1.84
CA ALA A 255 -27.91 -2.76 1.73
C ALA A 255 -28.26 -4.04 0.94
N GLY A 256 -27.44 -5.10 1.07
CA GLY A 256 -27.63 -6.38 0.39
C GLY A 256 -27.17 -6.42 -1.07
N ARG A 257 -26.49 -5.38 -1.55
CA ARG A 257 -25.80 -5.35 -2.84
C ARG A 257 -24.29 -5.36 -2.63
N THR A 258 -23.59 -6.23 -3.34
CA THR A 258 -22.12 -6.28 -3.38
C THR A 258 -21.59 -5.28 -4.39
N TYR A 259 -20.60 -4.49 -3.97
CA TYR A 259 -19.86 -3.54 -4.79
C TYR A 259 -18.40 -3.96 -4.86
N TYR A 260 -17.85 -4.02 -6.07
CA TYR A 260 -16.43 -4.29 -6.27
C TYR A 260 -15.62 -3.00 -6.23
N ILE A 261 -14.51 -3.05 -5.50
CA ILE A 261 -13.50 -2.01 -5.41
C ILE A 261 -12.27 -2.57 -6.14
N VAL A 262 -11.88 -1.92 -7.25
CA VAL A 262 -10.94 -2.47 -8.24
C VAL A 262 -9.69 -1.59 -8.43
N ASP A 263 -9.63 -0.46 -7.73
CA ASP A 263 -8.58 0.55 -7.84
C ASP A 263 -7.21 0.01 -7.44
N ASP A 264 -7.11 -0.66 -6.29
CA ASP A 264 -5.86 -1.28 -5.83
C ASP A 264 -5.33 -2.29 -6.87
N TRP A 265 -6.20 -3.18 -7.35
CA TRP A 265 -5.86 -4.15 -8.40
C TRP A 265 -5.37 -3.45 -9.69
N CYS A 266 -6.08 -2.40 -10.11
CA CYS A 266 -5.76 -1.65 -11.33
C CYS A 266 -4.45 -0.88 -11.21
N GLU A 267 -4.14 -0.31 -10.06
CA GLU A 267 -2.87 0.38 -9.76
C GLU A 267 -1.72 -0.62 -9.83
N GLY A 268 -1.85 -1.78 -9.19
CA GLY A 268 -0.88 -2.88 -9.26
C GLY A 268 -0.60 -3.33 -10.68
N PHE A 269 -1.65 -3.48 -11.50
CA PHE A 269 -1.50 -3.80 -12.92
C PHE A 269 -0.70 -2.73 -13.66
N LEU A 270 -0.97 -1.44 -13.47
CA LEU A 270 -0.18 -0.39 -14.13
C LEU A 270 1.27 -0.37 -13.63
N ARG A 271 1.52 -0.56 -12.33
CA ARG A 271 2.87 -0.65 -11.76
C ARG A 271 3.68 -1.77 -12.38
N GLY A 272 3.08 -2.94 -12.63
CA GLY A 272 3.77 -4.04 -13.29
C GLY A 272 4.10 -3.77 -14.76
N VAL A 273 3.28 -3.00 -15.50
CA VAL A 273 3.61 -2.54 -16.87
C VAL A 273 4.90 -1.74 -16.90
N HIS A 274 5.19 -0.95 -15.86
CA HIS A 274 6.43 -0.14 -15.79
C HIS A 274 7.71 -0.98 -15.73
N LEU A 275 7.60 -2.29 -15.44
CA LEU A 275 8.74 -3.22 -15.48
C LEU A 275 8.98 -3.82 -16.87
N TRP A 276 8.12 -3.57 -17.85
CA TRP A 276 8.28 -4.10 -19.19
C TRP A 276 9.38 -3.35 -19.95
N ASN A 277 10.01 -4.05 -20.89
CA ASN A 277 10.91 -3.40 -21.84
C ASN A 277 10.08 -2.61 -22.87
N PRO A 278 10.66 -1.58 -23.53
CA PRO A 278 9.97 -0.83 -24.57
C PRO A 278 9.38 -1.75 -25.64
N LEU A 279 8.08 -1.57 -25.88
CA LEU A 279 7.32 -2.36 -26.85
C LEU A 279 7.48 -1.82 -28.27
N SER A 280 7.19 -2.67 -29.26
CA SER A 280 7.02 -2.20 -30.64
C SER A 280 5.75 -1.32 -30.75
N PRO A 281 5.65 -0.42 -31.76
CA PRO A 281 4.45 0.41 -31.92
C PRO A 281 3.14 -0.39 -32.02
N SER A 282 3.17 -1.57 -32.64
CA SER A 282 2.00 -2.44 -32.74
C SER A 282 1.63 -3.08 -31.41
N ASP A 283 2.63 -3.54 -30.64
CA ASP A 283 2.39 -4.13 -29.32
C ASP A 283 1.91 -3.06 -28.33
N SER A 284 2.44 -1.84 -28.42
CA SER A 284 1.97 -0.69 -27.65
C SER A 284 0.51 -0.37 -27.94
N GLU A 285 0.07 -0.41 -29.20
CA GLU A 285 -1.34 -0.16 -29.55
C GLU A 285 -2.26 -1.23 -28.94
N VAL A 286 -1.82 -2.49 -28.89
CA VAL A 286 -2.59 -3.57 -28.26
C VAL A 286 -2.64 -3.39 -26.75
N LEU A 287 -1.51 -3.08 -26.11
CA LEU A 287 -1.43 -2.77 -24.69
C LEU A 287 -2.39 -1.64 -24.33
N GLU A 288 -2.32 -0.49 -25.01
CA GLU A 288 -3.18 0.67 -24.69
C GLU A 288 -4.68 0.37 -24.83
N LYS A 289 -5.09 -0.45 -25.81
CA LYS A 289 -6.48 -0.91 -25.92
C LYS A 289 -6.91 -1.75 -24.71
N CYS A 290 -6.02 -2.61 -24.20
CA CYS A 290 -6.30 -3.44 -23.03
C CYS A 290 -6.21 -2.64 -21.71
N LEU A 291 -5.39 -1.59 -21.66
CA LEU A 291 -5.27 -0.72 -20.48
C LEU A 291 -6.44 0.27 -20.33
N SER A 292 -7.20 0.53 -21.40
CA SER A 292 -8.31 1.49 -21.36
C SER A 292 -9.31 1.29 -20.20
N PRO A 293 -9.86 0.07 -19.95
CA PRO A 293 -10.74 -0.14 -18.80
C PRO A 293 -10.00 -0.11 -17.45
N ILE A 294 -8.70 -0.42 -17.41
CA ILE A 294 -7.89 -0.47 -16.19
C ILE A 294 -7.55 0.96 -15.72
N ARG A 295 -7.06 1.81 -16.63
CA ARG A 295 -6.67 3.20 -16.34
C ARG A 295 -7.84 4.02 -15.76
N LEU A 296 -9.07 3.68 -16.11
CA LEU A 296 -10.27 4.36 -15.59
C LEU A 296 -10.39 4.30 -14.06
N PHE A 297 -9.83 3.26 -13.43
CA PHE A 297 -9.94 3.03 -11.98
C PHE A 297 -8.65 3.30 -11.21
N THR A 298 -7.66 3.94 -11.84
CA THR A 298 -6.39 4.28 -11.17
C THR A 298 -6.39 5.73 -10.70
N THR A 299 -5.44 6.10 -9.84
CA THR A 299 -5.27 7.48 -9.35
C THR A 299 -5.05 8.52 -10.47
N HIS A 300 -4.71 8.06 -11.68
CA HIS A 300 -4.52 8.87 -12.88
C HIS A 300 -5.73 8.94 -13.82
N HIS A 301 -6.93 8.52 -13.38
CA HIS A 301 -8.12 8.64 -14.20
C HIS A 301 -8.44 10.11 -14.54
N GLU A 302 -8.88 10.36 -15.77
CA GLU A 302 -9.21 11.72 -16.23
C GLU A 302 -10.41 12.27 -15.43
N ASN A 303 -10.15 13.28 -14.58
CA ASN A 303 -11.08 14.31 -14.09
C ASN A 303 -12.53 13.86 -13.79
N GLY A 304 -12.78 13.12 -12.70
CA GLY A 304 -14.13 12.95 -12.14
C GLY A 304 -15.11 12.17 -13.03
N ALA A 305 -14.62 11.46 -14.06
CA ALA A 305 -15.46 10.70 -14.98
C ALA A 305 -16.30 9.64 -14.26
N LEU A 306 -15.76 9.02 -13.20
CA LEU A 306 -16.48 8.04 -12.37
C LEU A 306 -17.57 8.68 -11.50
N GLU A 307 -17.36 9.91 -11.01
CA GLU A 307 -18.32 10.62 -10.15
C GLU A 307 -19.64 10.96 -10.88
N ALA A 308 -19.59 11.01 -12.21
CA ALA A 308 -20.75 11.26 -13.08
C ALA A 308 -21.45 9.98 -13.56
N MET A 309 -20.90 8.79 -13.26
CA MET A 309 -21.45 7.50 -13.69
C MET A 309 -22.40 6.92 -12.65
N THR A 310 -23.40 6.20 -13.12
CA THR A 310 -24.25 5.35 -12.28
C THR A 310 -23.51 4.07 -11.86
N ASP A 311 -23.95 3.44 -10.76
CA ASP A 311 -23.41 2.15 -10.30
C ASP A 311 -23.37 1.08 -11.41
N ASP A 312 -24.39 1.04 -12.26
CA ASP A 312 -24.49 0.05 -13.35
C ASP A 312 -23.49 0.37 -14.48
N GLU A 313 -23.28 1.64 -14.79
CA GLU A 313 -22.24 2.06 -15.75
C GLU A 313 -20.83 1.75 -15.22
N VAL A 314 -20.60 1.94 -13.93
CA VAL A 314 -19.33 1.56 -13.28
C VAL A 314 -19.13 0.04 -13.38
N ALA A 315 -20.14 -0.76 -13.04
CA ALA A 315 -20.08 -2.21 -13.14
C ALA A 315 -19.80 -2.68 -14.59
N ASP A 316 -20.44 -2.06 -15.59
CA ASP A 316 -20.20 -2.34 -17.01
C ASP A 316 -18.77 -2.02 -17.47
N LYS A 317 -18.10 -1.07 -16.81
CA LYS A 317 -16.69 -0.73 -17.06
C LYS A 317 -15.77 -1.71 -16.35
N GLN A 318 -16.05 -2.05 -15.10
CA GLN A 318 -15.30 -3.04 -14.31
C GLN A 318 -15.32 -4.41 -15.00
N ALA A 319 -16.46 -4.84 -15.54
CA ALA A 319 -16.62 -6.11 -16.26
C ALA A 319 -15.73 -6.24 -17.52
N LYS A 320 -15.11 -5.16 -17.99
CA LYS A 320 -14.17 -5.16 -19.12
C LYS A 320 -12.72 -5.39 -18.71
N ILE A 321 -12.40 -5.35 -17.41
CA ILE A 321 -11.03 -5.53 -16.91
C ILE A 321 -10.53 -6.93 -17.25
N GLU A 322 -11.14 -8.00 -16.73
CA GLU A 322 -10.63 -9.36 -16.92
C GLU A 322 -10.57 -9.79 -18.40
N PRO A 323 -11.59 -9.54 -19.26
CA PRO A 323 -11.48 -9.85 -20.69
C PRO A 323 -10.31 -9.14 -21.37
N SER A 324 -9.95 -7.94 -20.90
CA SER A 324 -8.80 -7.19 -21.43
C SER A 324 -7.48 -7.82 -21.01
N VAL A 325 -7.38 -8.35 -19.79
CA VAL A 325 -6.23 -9.11 -19.31
C VAL A 325 -6.07 -10.40 -20.11
N ARG A 326 -7.14 -11.21 -20.24
CA ARG A 326 -7.13 -12.45 -21.03
C ARG A 326 -6.72 -12.19 -22.49
N ARG A 327 -7.23 -11.09 -23.08
CA ARG A 327 -6.84 -10.64 -24.44
C ARG A 327 -5.36 -10.30 -24.53
N LEU A 328 -4.83 -9.54 -23.57
CA LEU A 328 -3.42 -9.13 -23.53
C LEU A 328 -2.50 -10.36 -23.41
N TYR A 329 -2.82 -11.24 -22.47
CA TYR A 329 -2.10 -12.51 -22.26
C TYR A 329 -2.12 -13.37 -23.53
N GLY A 330 -3.29 -13.60 -24.12
CA GLY A 330 -3.44 -14.39 -25.35
C GLY A 330 -2.62 -13.84 -26.51
N TYR A 331 -2.64 -12.51 -26.69
CA TYR A 331 -1.88 -11.84 -27.75
C TYR A 331 -0.37 -12.12 -27.66
N PHE A 332 0.26 -11.88 -26.50
CA PHE A 332 1.70 -12.11 -26.36
C PHE A 332 2.07 -13.59 -26.31
N ARG A 333 1.22 -14.46 -25.76
CA ARG A 333 1.44 -15.91 -25.77
C ARG A 333 1.42 -16.49 -27.17
N GLU A 334 0.59 -15.97 -28.07
CA GLU A 334 0.60 -16.40 -29.47
C GLU A 334 1.89 -16.02 -30.20
N GLN A 335 2.44 -14.84 -29.92
CA GLN A 335 3.72 -14.41 -30.49
C GLN A 335 4.91 -15.24 -30.00
N LEU A 336 4.83 -15.75 -28.76
CA LEU A 336 5.86 -16.60 -28.16
C LEU A 336 5.80 -18.06 -28.63
N LYS A 337 4.73 -18.49 -29.33
CA LYS A 337 4.70 -19.82 -29.95
C LYS A 337 5.81 -19.86 -31.01
N PRO A 338 6.74 -20.84 -30.96
CA PRO A 338 7.78 -20.94 -31.97
C PRO A 338 7.12 -21.09 -33.34
N MET A 339 7.41 -20.14 -34.24
CA MET A 339 7.00 -20.24 -35.64
C MET A 339 7.53 -21.56 -36.20
N ASN A 340 6.64 -22.40 -36.77
CA ASN A 340 7.02 -23.70 -37.31
C ASN A 340 8.32 -23.59 -38.12
N PRO A 341 9.31 -24.47 -37.90
CA PRO A 341 10.58 -24.38 -38.61
C PRO A 341 10.31 -24.39 -40.11
N VAL A 342 10.80 -23.38 -40.83
CA VAL A 342 10.76 -23.35 -42.29
C VAL A 342 11.42 -24.63 -42.79
N ILE A 343 10.62 -25.58 -43.26
CA ILE A 343 11.12 -26.80 -43.89
C ILE A 343 11.85 -26.32 -45.15
N ARG A 344 13.18 -26.30 -45.11
CA ARG A 344 13.98 -26.09 -46.33
C ARG A 344 13.54 -27.15 -47.33
N GLY A 345 12.94 -26.74 -48.45
CA GLY A 345 12.51 -27.63 -49.54
C GLY A 345 13.65 -28.35 -50.28
N VAL A 346 14.88 -28.29 -49.75
CA VAL A 346 16.05 -28.95 -50.28
C VAL A 346 16.47 -30.02 -49.27
N PRO A 347 16.59 -31.30 -49.67
CA PRO A 347 17.08 -32.36 -48.78
C PRO A 347 18.40 -31.93 -48.13
N LYS A 348 18.52 -32.13 -46.81
CA LYS A 348 19.81 -31.93 -46.12
C LYS A 348 20.84 -32.86 -46.76
N VAL A 349 21.76 -32.30 -47.54
CA VAL A 349 22.94 -33.02 -48.04
C VAL A 349 23.76 -33.46 -46.83
N GLY A 350 23.85 -34.77 -46.62
CA GLY A 350 24.62 -35.36 -45.55
C GLY A 350 26.10 -35.04 -45.70
N ARG A 351 26.81 -34.90 -44.57
CA ARG A 351 28.24 -34.56 -44.52
C ARG A 351 29.12 -35.50 -45.38
N ASN A 352 28.68 -36.73 -45.60
CA ASN A 352 29.39 -37.75 -46.40
C ASN A 352 28.84 -37.91 -47.84
N ASP A 353 27.76 -37.24 -48.21
CA ASP A 353 27.13 -37.36 -49.53
C ASP A 353 27.94 -36.64 -50.60
N SER A 354 27.69 -36.99 -51.86
CA SER A 354 28.27 -36.29 -53.01
C SER A 354 27.90 -34.81 -52.98
N CYS A 355 28.90 -33.95 -53.12
CA CYS A 355 28.69 -32.51 -53.06
C CYS A 355 27.90 -32.02 -54.28
N PRO A 356 26.81 -31.25 -54.10
CA PRO A 356 25.96 -30.80 -55.20
C PRO A 356 26.62 -29.76 -56.12
N CYS A 357 27.83 -29.25 -55.83
CA CYS A 357 28.55 -28.32 -56.70
C CYS A 357 29.21 -28.97 -57.92
N GLY A 358 29.05 -30.29 -58.11
CA GLY A 358 29.59 -31.02 -59.26
C GLY A 358 31.09 -31.38 -59.13
N SER A 359 31.71 -31.16 -57.98
CA SER A 359 33.15 -31.43 -57.77
C SER A 359 33.54 -32.91 -57.70
N GLY A 360 32.56 -33.83 -57.61
CA GLY A 360 32.79 -35.26 -57.40
C GLY A 360 33.31 -35.65 -56.00
N LYS A 361 33.45 -34.69 -55.07
CA LYS A 361 33.94 -34.93 -53.70
C LYS A 361 32.79 -35.03 -52.69
N LYS A 362 33.04 -35.64 -51.53
CA LYS A 362 32.08 -35.64 -50.39
C LYS A 362 31.88 -34.22 -49.86
N TYR A 363 30.66 -33.85 -49.46
CA TYR A 363 30.28 -32.49 -49.05
C TYR A 363 31.23 -31.89 -48.00
N LYS A 364 31.62 -32.67 -46.98
CA LYS A 364 32.60 -32.26 -45.94
C LYS A 364 33.99 -31.89 -46.42
N ARG A 365 34.39 -32.32 -47.62
CA ARG A 365 35.72 -32.05 -48.19
C ARG A 365 35.67 -31.01 -49.30
N CYS A 366 34.50 -30.38 -49.54
CA CYS A 366 34.31 -29.43 -50.62
C CYS A 366 33.77 -28.09 -50.13
N CYS A 367 32.51 -28.04 -49.66
CA CYS A 367 31.79 -26.78 -49.40
C CYS A 367 31.53 -26.51 -47.91
N LEU A 368 32.10 -27.33 -47.03
CA LEU A 368 31.82 -27.34 -45.59
C LEU A 368 33.08 -26.97 -44.78
N GLN A 369 33.94 -26.10 -45.35
CA GLN A 369 35.26 -25.76 -44.81
C GLN A 369 35.23 -25.43 -43.32
#